data_AF-A0A369AXV3-F1
#
_entry.id   AF-A0A369AXV3-F1
#
_cell.length_a   1.000
_cell.length_b   1.000
_cell.length_c   1.000
_cell.angle_alpha   90.00
_cell.angle_beta   90.00
_cell.angle_gamma   90.00
#
_symmetry.space_group_name_H-M   'P 1'
#
loop_
_entity.id
_entity.type
_entity.pdbx_description
1 polymer ?
#
loop_
_entity_poly.entity_id
_entity_poly.type
_entity_poly.pdbx_seq_one_letter_code
_entity_poly.pdbx_strand_id
1 'polypeptide(L)'
;MIGKFKELTSKQKSLFIYIIFAIILFILTLIFGKNSWSFVHYFLFIGATYQAQSYYQKNRIEEINHMWSLADKLQVSTAKLSEVTGIGRLDLEATKRDKDFLYLPPKKDIQKGISYLESLN
;
A
#
# COMPACT_ATOMS: atom_id res chain seq x y z
N MET A 1 28.07 -7.55 -21.19
CA MET A 1 26.84 -7.03 -20.56
C MET A 1 26.68 -7.43 -19.09
N ILE A 2 27.03 -8.67 -18.70
CA ILE A 2 26.89 -9.20 -17.32
C ILE A 2 27.80 -8.49 -16.29
N GLY A 3 29.03 -8.08 -16.67
CA GLY A 3 29.96 -7.40 -15.76
C GLY A 3 29.48 -6.04 -15.26
N LYS A 4 28.96 -5.19 -16.17
CA LYS A 4 28.42 -3.86 -15.83
C LYS A 4 27.13 -3.92 -14.99
N PHE A 5 26.37 -5.01 -15.07
CA PHE A 5 25.15 -5.17 -14.27
C PHE A 5 25.47 -5.40 -12.78
N LYS A 6 26.60 -6.06 -12.46
CA LYS A 6 27.01 -6.28 -11.06
C LYS A 6 27.34 -4.98 -10.33
N GLU A 7 27.89 -3.99 -11.04
CA GLU A 7 28.30 -2.68 -10.53
C GLU A 7 27.14 -1.71 -10.25
N LEU A 8 25.92 -2.02 -10.72
CA LEU A 8 24.76 -1.16 -10.50
C LEU A 8 24.24 -1.25 -9.04
N THR A 9 23.79 -0.11 -8.53
CA THR A 9 23.08 -0.04 -7.24
C THR A 9 21.76 -0.82 -7.29
N SER A 10 21.21 -1.22 -6.14
CA SER A 10 19.94 -1.95 -6.05
C SER A 10 18.79 -1.23 -6.79
N LYS A 11 18.70 0.11 -6.64
CA LYS A 11 17.71 0.94 -7.34
C LYS A 11 17.89 0.91 -8.86
N GLN A 12 19.12 1.00 -9.35
CA GLN A 12 19.41 0.97 -10.79
C GLN A 12 19.14 -0.42 -11.40
N LYS A 13 19.44 -1.50 -10.67
CA LYS A 13 19.10 -2.87 -11.09
C LYS A 13 17.59 -3.06 -11.21
N SER A 14 16.84 -2.60 -10.20
CA SER A 14 15.38 -2.63 -10.23
C SER A 14 14.82 -1.84 -11.41
N LEU A 15 15.31 -0.62 -11.64
CA LEU A 15 14.90 0.21 -12.78
C LEU A 15 15.16 -0.50 -14.12
N PHE A 16 16.35 -1.09 -14.28
CA PHE A 16 16.71 -1.81 -15.51
C PHE A 16 15.80 -3.02 -15.77
N ILE A 17 15.43 -3.77 -14.72
CA ILE A 17 14.48 -4.87 -14.83
C ILE A 17 13.10 -4.38 -15.29
N TYR A 18 12.61 -3.27 -14.73
CA TYR A 18 11.33 -2.67 -15.14
C TYR A 18 11.33 -2.23 -16.61
N ILE A 19 12.44 -1.65 -17.09
CA ILE A 19 12.59 -1.24 -18.50
C ILE A 19 12.52 -2.46 -19.42
N ILE A 20 13.27 -3.53 -19.11
CA ILE A 20 13.23 -4.77 -19.91
C ILE A 20 11.81 -5.35 -19.93
N PHE A 21 11.16 -5.41 -18.77
CA PHE A 21 9.81 -5.94 -18.65
C PHE A 21 8.80 -5.14 -19.50
N ALA A 22 8.90 -3.81 -19.48
CA ALA A 22 8.05 -2.94 -20.31
C ALA A 22 8.28 -3.15 -21.81
N ILE A 23 9.53 -3.33 -22.25
CA ILE A 23 9.87 -3.62 -23.65
C ILE A 23 9.30 -4.96 -24.09
N ILE A 24 9.42 -6.01 -23.25
CA ILE A 24 8.85 -7.34 -23.55
C ILE A 24 7.32 -7.24 -23.68
N LEU A 25 6.66 -6.57 -22.75
CA LEU A 25 5.21 -6.33 -22.81
C LEU A 25 4.81 -5.59 -24.10
N PHE A 26 5.56 -4.57 -24.50
CA PHE A 26 5.31 -3.83 -25.74
C PHE A 26 5.39 -4.73 -26.97
N ILE A 27 6.47 -5.52 -27.08
CA ILE A 27 6.67 -6.44 -28.19
C ILE A 27 5.55 -7.48 -28.24
N LEU A 28 5.15 -8.04 -27.08
CA LEU A 28 4.02 -8.96 -27.00
C LEU A 28 2.71 -8.31 -27.46
N THR A 29 2.44 -7.06 -27.08
CA THR A 29 1.24 -6.35 -27.56
C THR A 29 1.27 -6.07 -29.07
N LEU A 30 2.43 -5.87 -29.68
CA LEU A 30 2.56 -5.70 -31.13
C LEU A 30 2.39 -7.02 -31.88
N ILE A 31 2.91 -8.14 -31.36
CA ILE A 31 2.84 -9.46 -31.99
C ILE A 31 1.44 -10.06 -31.88
N PHE A 32 0.81 -9.94 -30.71
CA PHE A 32 -0.47 -10.60 -30.41
C PHE A 32 -1.69 -9.66 -30.51
N GLY A 33 -1.47 -8.34 -30.54
CA GLY A 33 -2.54 -7.36 -30.61
C GLY A 33 -2.95 -7.05 -32.05
N LYS A 34 -4.22 -7.28 -32.40
CA LYS A 34 -4.81 -6.75 -33.64
C LYS A 34 -4.94 -5.22 -33.65
N ASN A 35 -4.79 -4.58 -32.49
CA ASN A 35 -4.94 -3.14 -32.31
C ASN A 35 -3.83 -2.58 -31.41
N SER A 36 -2.91 -1.81 -32.02
CA SER A 36 -1.77 -1.15 -31.36
C SER A 36 -2.18 -0.17 -30.26
N TRP A 37 -3.43 0.33 -30.30
CA TRP A 37 -3.97 1.20 -29.26
C TRP A 37 -4.12 0.49 -27.90
N SER A 38 -4.22 -0.83 -27.85
CA SER A 38 -4.40 -1.59 -26.61
C SER A 38 -3.25 -1.35 -25.60
N PHE A 39 -2.03 -1.15 -26.10
CA PHE A 39 -0.85 -0.86 -25.29
C PHE A 39 -0.94 0.52 -24.62
N VAL A 40 -1.42 1.53 -25.35
CA VAL A 40 -1.64 2.88 -24.81
C VAL A 40 -2.67 2.86 -23.69
N HIS A 41 -3.79 2.15 -23.89
CA HIS A 41 -4.82 1.98 -22.85
C HIS A 41 -4.27 1.26 -21.61
N TYR A 42 -3.43 0.25 -21.79
CA TYR A 42 -2.80 -0.46 -20.68
C TYR A 42 -1.88 0.45 -19.85
N PHE A 43 -1.07 1.28 -20.51
CA PHE A 43 -0.23 2.25 -19.81
C PHE A 43 -1.03 3.34 -19.10
N LEU A 44 -2.08 3.86 -19.74
CA LEU A 44 -2.98 4.82 -19.12
C LEU A 44 -3.68 4.20 -17.90
N PHE A 45 -4.11 2.95 -18.00
CA PHE A 45 -4.73 2.21 -16.89
C PHE A 45 -3.75 2.02 -15.73
N ILE A 46 -2.51 1.57 -15.99
CA ILE A 46 -1.49 1.43 -14.93
C ILE A 46 -1.18 2.79 -14.30
N GLY A 47 -0.97 3.82 -15.11
CA GLY A 47 -0.68 5.18 -14.62
C GLY A 47 -1.76 5.70 -13.69
N ALA A 48 -3.03 5.58 -14.10
CA ALA A 48 -4.17 6.01 -13.30
C ALA A 48 -4.35 5.15 -12.03
N THR A 49 -4.30 3.82 -12.15
CA THR A 49 -4.52 2.90 -11.02
C THR A 49 -3.38 2.94 -10.00
N TYR A 50 -2.13 3.12 -10.42
CA TYR A 50 -1.00 3.24 -9.51
C TYR A 50 -1.11 4.48 -8.63
N GLN A 51 -1.46 5.63 -9.23
CA GLN A 51 -1.69 6.86 -8.48
C GLN A 51 -2.88 6.72 -7.52
N ALA A 52 -4.00 6.16 -8.00
CA ALA A 52 -5.17 5.90 -7.16
C ALA A 52 -4.84 4.98 -5.97
N GLN A 53 -4.08 3.92 -6.20
CA GLN A 53 -3.64 2.99 -5.16
C GLN A 53 -2.71 3.67 -4.15
N SER A 54 -1.76 4.48 -4.61
CA SER A 54 -0.84 5.25 -3.75
C SER A 54 -1.62 6.24 -2.87
N TYR A 55 -2.56 6.97 -3.46
CA TYR A 55 -3.44 7.88 -2.72
C TYR A 55 -4.30 7.14 -1.69
N TYR A 56 -4.92 6.02 -2.09
CA TYR A 56 -5.69 5.19 -1.19
C TYR A 56 -4.86 4.70 -0.01
N GLN A 57 -3.65 4.16 -0.25
CA GLN A 57 -2.79 3.69 0.83
C GLN A 57 -2.39 4.82 1.79
N LYS A 58 -2.04 6.00 1.29
CA LYS A 58 -1.73 7.15 2.16
C LYS A 58 -2.89 7.49 3.09
N ASN A 59 -4.11 7.61 2.54
CA ASN A 59 -5.29 7.89 3.35
C ASN A 59 -5.57 6.78 4.36
N ARG A 60 -5.38 5.50 3.99
CA ARG A 60 -5.54 4.37 4.91
C ARG A 60 -4.54 4.43 6.07
N ILE A 61 -3.30 4.80 5.80
CA ILE A 61 -2.25 4.96 6.81
C ILE A 61 -2.57 6.14 7.73
N GLU A 62 -3.04 7.26 7.18
CA GLU A 62 -3.46 8.42 7.96
C GLU A 62 -4.64 8.11 8.89
N GLU A 63 -5.66 7.38 8.42
CA GLU A 63 -6.78 6.91 9.26
C GLU A 63 -6.29 6.03 10.43
N ILE A 64 -5.40 5.09 10.17
CA ILE A 64 -4.83 4.22 11.21
C ILE A 64 -4.00 5.03 12.22
N ASN A 65 -3.19 5.97 11.74
CA ASN A 65 -2.40 6.86 12.61
C ASN A 65 -3.30 7.74 13.47
N HIS A 66 -4.41 8.22 12.91
CA HIS A 66 -5.39 9.00 13.65
C HIS A 66 -6.02 8.18 14.78
N MET A 67 -6.44 6.93 14.51
CA MET A 67 -6.93 6.02 15.53
C MET A 67 -5.91 5.82 16.67
N TRP A 68 -4.65 5.57 16.34
CA TRP A 68 -3.60 5.41 17.35
C TRP A 68 -3.34 6.68 18.13
N SER A 69 -3.31 7.84 17.47
CA SER A 69 -3.15 9.12 18.14
C SER A 69 -4.28 9.40 19.15
N LEU A 70 -5.52 9.06 18.82
CA LEU A 70 -6.65 9.16 19.74
C LEU A 70 -6.52 8.17 20.91
N ALA A 71 -6.16 6.91 20.61
CA ALA A 71 -5.97 5.88 21.62
C ALA A 71 -4.88 6.26 22.63
N ASP A 72 -3.75 6.79 22.15
CA ASP A 72 -2.65 7.24 23.01
C ASP A 72 -3.05 8.45 23.86
N LYS A 73 -3.77 9.42 23.27
CA LYS A 73 -4.30 10.60 24.00
C LYS A 73 -5.25 10.19 25.14
N LEU A 74 -6.12 9.22 24.88
CA LEU A 74 -7.12 8.72 25.83
C LEU A 74 -6.60 7.59 26.73
N GLN A 75 -5.32 7.21 26.58
CA GLN A 75 -4.69 6.09 27.28
C GLN A 75 -5.47 4.76 27.15
N VAL A 76 -6.12 4.55 26.01
CA VAL A 76 -6.88 3.33 25.73
C VAL A 76 -5.91 2.20 25.39
N SER A 77 -5.99 1.10 26.14
CA SER A 77 -5.14 -0.06 25.91
C SER A 77 -5.42 -0.73 24.56
N THR A 78 -4.38 -1.30 23.94
CA THR A 78 -4.53 -2.09 22.71
C THR A 78 -5.46 -3.29 22.89
N ALA A 79 -5.54 -3.87 24.09
CA ALA A 79 -6.49 -4.93 24.40
C ALA A 79 -7.95 -4.43 24.29
N LYS A 80 -8.25 -3.23 24.81
CA LYS A 80 -9.59 -2.66 24.70
C LYS A 80 -9.94 -2.30 23.26
N LEU A 81 -8.99 -1.72 22.53
CA LEU A 81 -9.19 -1.35 21.14
C LEU A 81 -9.39 -2.60 20.25
N SER A 82 -8.68 -3.70 20.55
CA SER A 82 -8.86 -5.01 19.91
C SER A 82 -10.27 -5.57 20.11
N GLU A 83 -10.81 -5.49 21.33
CA GLU A 83 -12.18 -5.91 21.63
C GLU A 83 -13.22 -5.12 20.83
N VAL A 84 -13.07 -3.79 20.75
CA VAL A 84 -14.00 -2.90 20.04
C VAL A 84 -13.97 -3.11 18.52
N THR A 85 -12.76 -3.12 17.96
CA THR A 85 -12.55 -3.24 16.52
C THR A 85 -12.79 -4.65 16.01
N GLY A 86 -12.65 -5.67 16.86
CA GLY A 86 -12.67 -7.08 16.46
C GLY A 86 -11.38 -7.55 15.77
N ILE A 87 -10.35 -6.68 15.72
CA ILE A 87 -9.04 -7.01 15.17
C ILE A 87 -8.25 -7.72 16.27
N GLY A 88 -7.58 -8.83 15.95
CA GLY A 88 -6.72 -9.55 16.89
C GLY A 88 -5.63 -8.63 17.46
N ARG A 89 -5.30 -8.77 18.74
CA ARG A 89 -4.35 -7.86 19.42
C ARG A 89 -3.00 -7.74 18.71
N LEU A 90 -2.42 -8.86 18.27
CA LEU A 90 -1.14 -8.89 17.56
C LEU A 90 -1.24 -8.18 16.20
N ASP A 91 -2.32 -8.42 15.45
CA ASP A 91 -2.59 -7.78 14.17
C ASP A 91 -2.78 -6.27 14.36
N LEU A 92 -3.50 -5.87 15.40
CA LEU A 92 -3.71 -4.46 15.74
C LEU A 92 -2.37 -3.79 16.09
N GLU A 93 -1.54 -4.41 16.93
CA GLU A 93 -0.18 -3.93 17.21
C GLU A 93 0.70 -3.87 15.94
N ALA A 94 0.45 -4.72 14.94
CA ALA A 94 1.14 -4.69 13.64
C ALA A 94 0.72 -3.50 12.75
N THR A 95 -0.29 -2.73 13.14
CA THR A 95 -0.70 -1.51 12.42
C THR A 95 0.02 -0.24 12.91
N LYS A 96 0.74 -0.30 14.03
CA LYS A 96 1.46 0.86 14.59
C LYS A 96 2.59 1.31 13.68
N ARG A 97 2.79 2.63 13.60
CA ARG A 97 3.72 3.33 12.69
C ARG A 97 5.18 2.87 12.78
N ASP A 98 5.57 2.33 13.92
CA ASP A 98 6.97 2.02 14.24
C ASP A 98 7.40 0.62 13.76
N LYS A 99 6.52 -0.14 13.11
CA LYS A 99 6.82 -1.49 12.62
C LYS A 99 7.10 -1.50 11.11
N ASP A 100 8.14 -2.23 10.73
CA ASP A 100 8.62 -2.39 9.34
C ASP A 100 7.57 -2.96 8.37
N PHE A 101 6.52 -3.59 8.90
CA PHE A 101 5.38 -4.11 8.15
C PHE A 101 4.09 -3.51 8.68
N LEU A 102 3.50 -2.59 7.92
CA LEU A 102 2.21 -2.02 8.25
C LEU A 102 1.10 -2.98 7.80
N TYR A 103 0.59 -3.80 8.72
CA TYR A 103 -0.66 -4.49 8.45
C TYR A 103 -1.77 -3.45 8.22
N LEU A 104 -2.54 -3.61 7.14
CA LEU A 104 -3.66 -2.74 6.79
C LEU A 104 -4.97 -3.50 6.99
N PRO A 105 -5.58 -3.48 8.20
CA PRO A 105 -6.84 -4.16 8.47
C PRO A 105 -8.00 -3.60 7.62
N PRO A 106 -9.18 -4.23 7.61
CA PRO A 106 -10.35 -3.70 6.92
C PRO A 106 -10.73 -2.30 7.42
N LYS A 107 -11.09 -1.40 6.49
CA LYS A 107 -11.40 0.01 6.79
C LYS A 107 -12.50 0.17 7.85
N LYS A 108 -13.56 -0.65 7.73
CA LYS A 108 -14.70 -0.64 8.66
C LYS A 108 -14.29 -0.87 10.11
N ASP A 109 -13.28 -1.70 10.35
CA ASP A 109 -12.86 -2.08 11.70
C ASP A 109 -12.04 -0.94 12.34
N ILE A 110 -11.20 -0.27 11.55
CA ILE A 110 -10.51 0.97 11.96
C ILE A 110 -11.51 2.08 12.26
N GLN A 111 -12.50 2.30 11.38
CA GLN A 111 -13.54 3.30 11.60
C GLN A 111 -14.32 3.05 12.89
N LYS A 112 -14.62 1.78 13.20
CA LYS A 112 -15.28 1.40 14.46
C LYS A 112 -14.43 1.77 15.67
N GLY A 113 -13.10 1.58 15.59
CA GLY A 113 -12.16 2.01 16.62
C GLY A 113 -12.12 3.54 16.77
N ILE A 114 -12.05 4.28 15.66
CA ILE A 114 -12.06 5.75 15.67
C ILE A 114 -13.35 6.28 16.29
N SER A 115 -14.53 5.83 15.83
CA SER A 115 -15.81 6.29 16.37
C SER A 115 -15.97 5.99 17.86
N TYR A 116 -15.45 4.86 18.33
CA TYR A 116 -15.40 4.57 19.76
C TYR A 116 -14.52 5.57 20.51
N LEU A 117 -13.32 5.84 20.02
CA LEU A 117 -12.40 6.79 20.67
C LEU A 117 -12.93 8.22 20.65
N GLU A 118 -13.54 8.66 19.55
CA GLU A 118 -14.20 9.95 19.45
C GLU A 118 -15.35 10.09 20.45
N SER A 119 -16.07 9.01 20.76
CA SER A 119 -17.13 9.03 21.78
C SER A 119 -16.62 9.19 23.22
N LEU A 120 -15.31 9.01 23.45
CA LEU A 120 -14.66 9.11 24.75
C LEU A 120 -13.93 10.44 24.98
N ASN A 121 -13.78 11.27 23.94
CA ASN A 121 -13.01 12.52 23.96
C ASN A 121 -13.93 13.74 24.12
#